data_AF-A0A1V6ITI8-F1
#
_entry.id   AF-A0A1V6ITI8-F1
#
_cell.length_a   1.000
_cell.length_b   1.000
_cell.length_c   1.000
_cell.angle_alpha   90.00
_cell.angle_beta   90.00
_cell.angle_gamma   90.00
#
_symmetry.space_group_name_H-M   'P 1'
#
loop_
_entity.id
_entity.type
_entity.pdbx_description
1 polymer ?
#
loop_
_entity_poly.entity_id
_entity_poly.type
_entity_poly.pdbx_seq_one_letter_code
_entity_poly.pdbx_strand_id
1 'polypeptide(L)' 'MKTCLHCGKQLRDETTKCFFCGQMADELPQQKKGFEMSKKNRDIALLIIVLIICLVIYILKK' A
#
# COMPACT_ATOMS: atom_id res chain seq x y z
N MET A 1 25.09 -3.53 4.32
CA MET A 1 25.52 -3.33 2.92
C MET A 1 24.56 -4.09 2.04
N LYS A 2 23.78 -3.39 1.21
CA LYS A 2 22.80 -4.03 0.32
C LYS A 2 23.42 -4.21 -1.07
N THR A 3 23.19 -5.32 -1.73
CA THR A 3 23.73 -5.56 -3.09
C THR A 3 22.58 -5.62 -4.07
N CYS A 4 22.72 -4.97 -5.22
CA CYS A 4 21.68 -4.94 -6.24
C CYS A 4 21.55 -6.32 -6.87
N LEU A 5 20.39 -6.96 -6.79
CA LEU A 5 20.14 -8.25 -7.43
C LEU A 5 20.21 -8.19 -8.97
N HIS A 6 20.03 -7.00 -9.56
CA HIS A 6 20.04 -6.82 -11.00
C HIS A 6 21.41 -6.50 -11.60
N CYS A 7 22.23 -5.70 -10.91
CA CYS A 7 23.55 -5.29 -11.42
C CYS A 7 24.73 -5.78 -10.59
N GLY A 8 24.49 -6.46 -9.48
CA GLY A 8 25.52 -6.99 -8.58
C GLY A 8 26.34 -5.91 -7.85
N LYS A 9 26.00 -4.62 -7.99
CA LYS A 9 26.75 -3.53 -7.35
C LYS A 9 26.28 -3.29 -5.92
N GLN A 10 27.22 -2.89 -5.07
CA GLN A 10 26.97 -2.52 -3.69
C GLN A 10 26.19 -1.19 -3.63
N LEU A 11 25.09 -1.20 -2.90
CA LEU A 11 24.27 -0.06 -2.55
C LEU A 11 24.49 0.33 -1.08
N ARG A 12 24.30 1.63 -0.82
CA ARG A 12 24.11 2.13 0.53
C ARG A 12 22.80 1.60 1.08
N ASP A 13 22.82 1.12 2.33
CA ASP A 13 21.66 0.48 3.00
C ASP A 13 20.40 1.36 3.06
N GLU A 14 20.57 2.69 2.96
CA GLU A 14 19.50 3.69 2.96
C GLU A 14 18.91 4.01 1.58
N THR A 15 19.50 3.51 0.49
CA THR A 15 19.11 3.93 -0.87
C THR A 15 18.08 2.97 -1.48
N THR A 16 16.86 3.47 -1.70
CA THR A 16 15.73 2.73 -2.32
C THR A 16 15.92 2.45 -3.82
N LYS A 17 16.89 3.10 -4.47
CA LYS A 17 17.14 3.01 -5.91
C LYS A 17 18.63 2.82 -6.19
N CYS A 18 18.94 1.86 -7.03
CA CYS A 18 20.29 1.72 -7.56
C CYS A 18 20.63 2.89 -8.48
N PHE A 19 21.63 3.67 -8.10
CA PHE A 19 22.11 4.79 -8.92
C PHE A 19 22.78 4.32 -10.21
N PHE A 20 23.28 3.07 -10.24
CA PHE A 20 24.01 2.52 -11.38
C PHE A 20 23.10 1.92 -12.46
N CYS A 21 22.11 1.10 -12.08
CA CYS A 21 21.19 0.50 -13.04
C CYS A 21 19.82 1.19 -13.08
N GLY A 22 19.57 2.14 -12.19
CA GLY A 22 18.30 2.85 -12.10
C GLY A 22 17.13 2.02 -11.54
N GLN A 23 17.32 0.73 -11.25
CA GLN A 23 16.27 -0.11 -10.69
C GLN A 23 16.16 0.04 -9.18
N MET A 24 14.95 -0.19 -8.67
CA MET A 24 14.67 -0.15 -7.24
C MET A 24 15.50 -1.25 -6.54
N ALA A 25 16.31 -0.82 -5.57
CA ALA A 25 17.10 -1.71 -4.75
C ALA A 25 16.18 -2.25 -3.66
N ASP A 26 15.43 -3.27 -4.03
CA ASP A 26 14.53 -4.10 -3.24
C ASP A 26 13.49 -3.38 -2.37
N GLU A 27 12.25 -3.62 -2.74
CA GLU A 27 11.14 -4.18 -1.96
C GLU A 27 11.44 -5.04 -0.70
N LEU A 28 12.54 -4.80 0.04
CA LEU A 28 12.65 -5.33 1.40
C LEU A 28 11.53 -4.72 2.26
N PRO A 29 10.80 -5.54 3.05
CA PRO A 29 9.68 -5.10 3.88
C PRO A 29 10.21 -4.30 5.07
N GLN A 30 10.66 -3.06 4.81
CA GLN A 30 10.67 -2.02 5.82
C GLN A 30 9.22 -1.91 6.29
N GLN A 31 9.00 -2.20 7.57
CA GLN A 31 7.72 -2.07 8.25
C GLN A 31 6.99 -0.79 7.83
N LYS A 32 6.09 -0.90 6.86
CA LYS A 32 4.97 0.02 6.74
C LYS A 32 3.99 -0.31 7.86
N LYS A 33 4.31 0.11 9.09
CA LYS A 33 3.26 0.46 10.06
C LYS A 33 2.60 1.73 9.53
N GLY A 34 1.68 1.55 8.58
CA GLY A 34 1.05 2.64 7.86
C GLY A 34 0.59 2.19 6.48
N PHE A 35 -0.53 1.45 6.48
CA PHE A 35 -1.53 1.45 5.41
C PHE A 35 -1.03 1.09 4.00
N GLU A 36 -1.15 -0.18 3.62
CA GLU A 36 -1.74 -0.62 2.34
C GLU A 36 -1.73 -2.16 2.29
N MET A 37 -2.64 -2.74 3.07
CA MET A 37 -3.05 -4.13 2.91
C MET A 37 -4.51 -4.11 2.46
N SER A 38 -4.81 -4.89 1.43
CA SER A 38 -6.16 -5.30 1.01
C SER A 38 -6.96 -4.31 0.14
N LYS A 39 -6.67 -4.32 -1.16
CA LYS A 39 -7.55 -3.77 -2.22
C LYS A 39 -8.89 -4.53 -2.38
N LYS A 40 -9.27 -5.42 -1.44
CA LYS A 40 -10.54 -6.16 -1.46
C LYS A 40 -11.49 -5.80 -0.30
N ASN A 41 -11.00 -5.09 0.73
CA ASN A 41 -11.79 -4.71 1.91
C ASN A 41 -12.43 -3.31 1.81
N ARG A 42 -11.99 -2.46 0.88
CA ARG A 42 -12.58 -1.12 0.68
C ARG A 42 -13.98 -1.20 0.08
N ASP A 43 -14.23 -2.17 -0.80
CA ASP A 43 -15.53 -2.34 -1.46
C ASP A 43 -16.63 -2.73 -0.47
N ILE A 44 -16.32 -3.65 0.46
CA ILE A 44 -17.27 -4.11 1.47
C ILE A 44 -17.61 -2.98 2.46
N ALA A 45 -16.61 -2.21 2.89
CA ALA A 45 -16.83 -1.06 3.77
C ALA A 45 -17.72 0.00 3.11
N LEU A 46 -17.52 0.26 1.81
CA LEU A 46 -18.33 1.22 1.06
C LEU A 46 -19.79 0.75 0.93
N LEU A 47 -20.02 -0.54 0.66
CA LEU A 47 -21.37 -1.12 0.63
C LEU A 47 -22.11 -0.99 1.97
N ILE A 48 -21.43 -1.27 3.08
CA ILE A 48 -22.02 -1.13 4.43
C ILE A 48 -22.41 0.33 4.70
N ILE A 49 -21.54 1.29 4.37
CA ILE A 49 -21.81 2.71 4.55
C ILE A 49 -23.05 3.14 3.74
N VAL A 50 -23.15 2.71 2.47
CA VAL A 50 -24.31 3.02 1.61
C VAL A 50 -25.61 2.46 2.21
N LEU A 51 -25.61 1.21 2.69
CA LEU A 51 -26.78 0.61 3.32
C LEU A 51 -27.24 1.37 4.57
N ILE A 52 -26.30 1.80 5.42
CA ILE A 52 -26.60 2.59 6.62
C ILE A 52 -27.24 3.93 6.22
N ILE A 53 -26.68 4.61 5.22
CA ILE A 53 -27.22 5.89 4.73
C ILE A 53 -28.65 5.70 4.19
N CYS A 54 -28.90 4.66 3.40
CA CYS A 54 -30.23 4.35 2.89
C CYS A 54 -31.26 4.12 4.01
N LEU A 55 -30.87 3.38 5.07
CA LEU A 55 -31.75 3.14 6.22
C LEU A 55 -32.07 4.43 6.97
N VAL A 56 -31.08 5.29 7.20
CA VAL A 56 -31.29 6.60 7.86
C VAL A 56 -32.25 7.47 7.04
N ILE A 57 -32.08 7.55 5.72
CA ILE A 57 -32.98 8.31 4.84
C ILE A 57 -34.40 7.74 4.88
N TYR A 58 -34.54 6.41 4.86
CA TYR A 58 -35.85 5.75 4.95
C TYR A 58 -36.57 6.07 6.27
N ILE A 59 -35.84 6.05 7.39
CA ILE A 59 -36.39 6.39 8.71
C ILE A 59 -36.78 7.87 8.77
N LEU A 60 -35.97 8.78 8.21
CA LEU A 60 -36.27 10.22 8.19
C LEU A 60 -37.43 10.59 7.26
N LYS A 61 -37.67 9.78 6.23
CA LYS A 61 -38.76 10.01 5.25
C LYS A 61 -40.09 9.38 5.70
N LYS A 62 -40.08 8.57 6.75
CA LYS A 62 -41.26 7.94 7.35
C LYS A 62 -41.81 8.80 8.48
#